data_AF-A0A925VKH1-F1
#
_entry.id   AF-A0A925VKH1-F1
#
_cell.length_a   1.000
_cell.length_b   1.000
_cell.length_c   1.000
_cell.angle_alpha   90.00
_cell.angle_beta   90.00
_cell.angle_gamma   90.00
#
_symmetry.space_group_name_H-M   'P 1'
#
loop_
_entity.id
_entity.type
_entity.pdbx_description
1 polymer ?
#
loop_
_entity_poly.entity_id
_entity_poly.type
_entity_poly.pdbx_seq_one_letter_code
_entity_poly.pdbx_strand_id
1 'polypeptide(L)'
;MPDWLDAKNILAVRMDNLGDVVMVGPALRAVKESAPEARLTLLASPGGSAAAPLLPWVDDVIAWRSVWQDLGHLPFDPARERELIETLAARHFDAAIIFTSFSQSPHPLGYVCYLAGIPLRAGESKEFGGAVLSHELRGAPDEMHQAERTLRLVEMRGFRARDRRLMVAFPDEARATAA
;
A
#
# COMPACT_ATOMS: atom_id res chain seq x y z
N MET A 1 22.56 -3.82 -3.26
CA MET A 1 21.20 -4.03 -2.72
C MET A 1 20.22 -3.77 -3.85
N PRO A 2 19.08 -4.49 -3.93
CA PRO A 2 18.08 -4.24 -4.97
C PRO A 2 17.59 -2.79 -4.88
N ASP A 3 17.51 -2.11 -6.03
CA ASP A 3 16.95 -0.77 -6.14
C ASP A 3 15.42 -0.85 -6.32
N TRP A 4 14.71 0.17 -5.87
CA TRP A 4 13.25 0.24 -5.95
C TRP A 4 12.72 0.20 -7.38
N LEU A 5 13.47 0.75 -8.33
CA LEU A 5 13.11 0.73 -9.76
C LEU A 5 13.34 -0.64 -10.43
N ASP A 6 14.14 -1.51 -9.81
CA ASP A 6 14.39 -2.86 -10.32
C ASP A 6 13.36 -3.89 -9.82
N ALA A 7 12.59 -3.54 -8.78
CA ALA A 7 11.57 -4.40 -8.19
C ALA A 7 10.51 -4.81 -9.23
N LYS A 8 10.28 -6.12 -9.39
CA LYS A 8 9.34 -6.68 -10.36
C LYS A 8 8.00 -7.04 -9.73
N ASN A 9 7.98 -7.28 -8.42
CA ASN A 9 6.76 -7.59 -7.70
C ASN A 9 6.64 -6.71 -6.45
N ILE A 10 5.72 -5.74 -6.51
CA ILE A 10 5.58 -4.67 -5.52
C ILE A 10 4.23 -4.83 -4.81
N LEU A 11 4.29 -4.82 -3.49
CA LEU A 11 3.13 -4.76 -2.61
C LEU A 11 2.85 -3.29 -2.26
N ALA A 12 1.70 -2.76 -2.68
CA ALA A 12 1.17 -1.50 -2.16
C ALA A 12 0.20 -1.82 -1.03
N VAL A 13 0.31 -1.14 0.11
CA VAL A 13 -0.56 -1.42 1.26
C VAL A 13 -1.32 -0.19 1.70
N ARG A 14 -2.64 -0.29 1.74
CA ARG A 14 -3.55 0.70 2.31
C ARG A 14 -4.75 -0.01 2.92
N MET A 15 -4.72 -0.17 4.24
CA MET A 15 -5.67 -1.02 4.97
C MET A 15 -6.97 -0.31 5.37
N ASP A 16 -7.15 0.94 4.96
CA ASP A 16 -8.31 1.76 5.31
C ASP A 16 -9.51 1.51 4.37
N ASN A 17 -10.45 2.45 4.33
CA ASN A 17 -11.68 2.37 3.54
C ASN A 17 -11.44 2.69 2.05
N LEU A 18 -12.47 2.48 1.23
CA LEU A 18 -12.41 2.73 -0.21
C LEU A 18 -11.87 4.12 -0.57
N GLY A 19 -12.37 5.17 0.09
CA GLY A 19 -11.93 6.54 -0.18
C GLY A 19 -10.43 6.72 0.06
N ASP A 20 -9.93 6.17 1.16
CA ASP A 20 -8.50 6.19 1.51
C ASP A 20 -7.63 5.44 0.51
N VAL A 21 -8.13 4.36 -0.08
CA VAL A 21 -7.42 3.60 -1.12
C VAL A 21 -7.38 4.41 -2.43
N VAL A 22 -8.47 5.08 -2.80
CA VAL A 22 -8.50 5.98 -3.96
C VAL A 22 -7.48 7.12 -3.80
N MET A 23 -7.29 7.63 -2.57
CA MET A 23 -6.29 8.68 -2.28
C MET A 23 -4.84 8.27 -2.59
N VAL A 24 -4.55 6.97 -2.63
CA VAL A 24 -3.21 6.43 -2.99
C VAL A 24 -3.04 6.32 -4.51
N GLY A 25 -4.11 6.41 -5.30
CA GLY A 25 -4.10 6.23 -6.76
C GLY A 25 -2.97 6.95 -7.50
N PRO A 26 -2.71 8.25 -7.29
CA PRO A 26 -1.60 8.96 -7.94
C PRO A 26 -0.22 8.35 -7.65
N ALA A 27 -0.01 7.82 -6.44
CA ALA A 27 1.23 7.14 -6.07
C ALA A 27 1.35 5.78 -6.77
N LEU A 28 0.25 5.01 -6.85
CA LEU A 28 0.21 3.75 -7.59
C LEU A 28 0.48 3.97 -9.09
N ARG A 29 -0.11 5.02 -9.67
CA ARG A 29 0.17 5.45 -11.04
C ARG A 29 1.64 5.77 -11.23
N ALA A 30 2.24 6.56 -10.33
CA ALA A 30 3.65 6.94 -10.43
C ALA A 30 4.58 5.72 -10.40
N VAL A 31 4.27 4.72 -9.58
CA VAL A 31 4.99 3.44 -9.54
C VAL A 31 4.87 2.74 -10.90
N LYS A 32 3.64 2.56 -11.42
CA LYS A 32 3.39 1.84 -12.68
C LYS A 32 3.99 2.57 -13.90
N GLU A 33 3.95 3.90 -13.95
CA GLU A 33 4.56 4.68 -15.03
C GLU A 33 6.09 4.64 -15.03
N SER A 34 6.69 4.50 -13.84
CA SER A 34 8.15 4.44 -13.67
C SER A 34 8.70 3.03 -13.81
N ALA A 35 7.91 2.01 -13.48
CA ALA A 35 8.22 0.59 -13.62
C ALA A 35 7.04 -0.16 -14.30
N PRO A 36 6.85 -0.01 -15.62
CA PRO A 36 5.68 -0.58 -16.34
C PRO A 36 5.58 -2.10 -16.23
N GLU A 37 6.73 -2.79 -16.19
CA GLU A 37 6.82 -4.24 -16.10
C GLU A 37 6.63 -4.77 -14.66
N ALA A 38 6.57 -3.89 -13.65
CA ALA A 38 6.35 -4.32 -12.28
C ALA A 38 4.89 -4.72 -12.10
N ARG A 39 4.67 -5.85 -11.43
CA ARG A 39 3.37 -6.26 -10.92
C ARG A 39 3.12 -5.55 -9.60
N LEU A 40 2.01 -4.81 -9.52
CA LEU A 40 1.58 -4.07 -8.35
C LEU A 40 0.36 -4.75 -7.71
N THR A 41 0.57 -5.37 -6.55
CA THR A 41 -0.51 -5.99 -5.77
C THR A 41 -0.93 -5.04 -4.65
N LEU A 42 -2.23 -4.77 -4.51
CA LEU A 42 -2.80 -3.99 -3.42
C LEU A 42 -3.19 -4.90 -2.25
N LEU A 43 -2.62 -4.69 -1.07
CA LEU A 43 -3.15 -5.23 0.19
C LEU A 43 -4.05 -4.17 0.85
N ALA A 44 -5.31 -4.52 1.07
CA ALA A 44 -6.32 -3.60 1.61
C ALA A 44 -7.31 -4.30 2.55
N SER A 45 -8.07 -3.54 3.33
CA SER A 45 -9.20 -4.09 4.07
C SER A 45 -10.28 -4.62 3.11
N PRO A 46 -11.21 -5.48 3.57
CA PRO A 46 -12.34 -5.89 2.76
C PRO A 46 -13.19 -4.72 2.21
N GLY A 47 -13.27 -3.61 2.95
CA GLY A 47 -13.93 -2.40 2.47
C GLY A 47 -13.08 -1.60 1.48
N GLY A 48 -11.78 -1.50 1.74
CA GLY A 48 -10.82 -0.84 0.86
C GLY A 48 -10.60 -1.56 -0.48
N SER A 49 -10.67 -2.89 -0.50
CA SER A 49 -10.47 -3.69 -1.72
C SER A 49 -11.51 -3.42 -2.80
N ALA A 50 -12.68 -2.89 -2.42
CA ALA A 50 -13.69 -2.43 -3.38
C ALA A 50 -13.22 -1.24 -4.25
N ALA A 51 -12.13 -0.56 -3.87
CA ALA A 51 -11.51 0.48 -4.70
C ALA A 51 -10.70 -0.09 -5.87
N ALA A 52 -10.27 -1.34 -5.83
CA ALA A 52 -9.32 -1.87 -6.79
C ALA A 52 -9.79 -1.83 -8.25
N PRO A 53 -11.06 -2.13 -8.59
CA PRO A 53 -11.56 -1.98 -9.96
C PRO A 53 -11.50 -0.53 -10.48
N LEU A 54 -11.41 0.45 -9.57
CA LEU A 54 -11.30 1.87 -9.91
C LEU A 54 -9.88 2.33 -10.20
N LEU A 55 -8.88 1.47 -9.93
CA LEU A 55 -7.46 1.81 -9.96
C LEU A 55 -6.75 0.96 -11.02
N PRO A 56 -6.68 1.43 -12.29
CA PRO A 56 -6.18 0.63 -13.41
C PRO A 56 -4.68 0.28 -13.33
N TRP A 57 -3.97 0.83 -12.34
CA TRP A 57 -2.56 0.54 -12.09
C TRP A 57 -2.34 -0.61 -11.12
N VAL A 58 -3.40 -1.16 -10.52
CA VAL A 58 -3.37 -2.31 -9.61
C VAL A 58 -3.58 -3.58 -10.43
N ASP A 59 -2.62 -4.50 -10.38
CA ASP A 59 -2.67 -5.77 -11.13
C ASP A 59 -3.33 -6.91 -10.35
N ASP A 60 -3.41 -6.80 -9.02
CA ASP A 60 -4.02 -7.80 -8.14
C ASP A 60 -4.34 -7.23 -6.76
N VAL A 61 -5.18 -7.93 -6.00
CA VAL A 61 -5.65 -7.49 -4.69
C VAL A 61 -5.63 -8.63 -3.68
N ILE A 62 -5.10 -8.35 -2.50
CA ILE A 62 -5.22 -9.19 -1.31
C ILE A 62 -6.12 -8.43 -0.32
N ALA A 63 -7.32 -8.97 -0.07
CA ALA A 63 -8.23 -8.42 0.94
C ALA A 63 -7.96 -9.08 2.30
N TRP A 64 -7.63 -8.28 3.31
CA TRP A 64 -7.33 -8.78 4.65
C TRP A 64 -7.84 -7.85 5.74
N ARG A 65 -8.45 -8.37 6.81
CA ARG A 65 -8.81 -7.56 7.98
C ARG A 65 -7.61 -7.46 8.93
N SER A 66 -7.02 -6.31 9.13
CA SER A 66 -5.87 -6.16 10.04
C SER A 66 -6.32 -6.12 11.50
N VAL A 67 -5.65 -6.85 12.39
CA VAL A 67 -5.93 -6.77 13.84
C VAL A 67 -5.61 -5.39 14.42
N TRP A 68 -4.64 -4.67 13.86
CA TRP A 68 -4.22 -3.34 14.33
C TRP A 68 -5.14 -2.19 13.89
N GLN A 69 -6.15 -2.44 13.05
CA GLN A 69 -7.19 -1.45 12.72
C GLN A 69 -8.60 -1.97 13.04
N ASP A 70 -8.70 -3.16 13.62
CA ASP A 70 -9.98 -3.74 13.97
C ASP A 70 -10.55 -3.08 15.24
N LEU A 71 -11.87 -2.86 15.25
CA LEU A 71 -12.58 -2.19 16.36
C LEU A 71 -13.07 -3.19 17.42
N GLY A 72 -12.37 -4.31 17.61
CA GLY A 72 -12.70 -5.34 18.60
C GLY A 72 -13.69 -6.39 18.11
N HIS A 73 -13.81 -6.57 16.80
CA HIS A 73 -14.64 -7.58 16.15
C HIS A 73 -13.88 -8.87 15.84
N LEU A 74 -12.55 -8.79 15.71
CA LEU A 74 -11.71 -9.96 15.48
C LEU A 74 -11.47 -10.75 16.78
N PRO A 75 -11.56 -12.09 16.73
CA PRO A 75 -11.11 -12.92 17.84
C PRO A 75 -9.60 -12.84 18.01
N PHE A 76 -9.11 -13.12 19.20
CA PHE A 76 -7.68 -13.33 19.43
C PHE A 76 -7.24 -14.63 18.74
N ASP A 77 -6.61 -14.49 17.57
CA ASP A 77 -6.15 -15.61 16.75
C ASP A 77 -4.76 -15.33 16.14
N PRO A 78 -3.69 -15.78 16.80
CA PRO A 78 -2.33 -15.66 16.25
C PRO A 78 -2.09 -16.49 14.98
N ALA A 79 -2.86 -17.56 14.74
CA ALA A 79 -2.69 -18.39 13.54
C ALA A 79 -3.13 -17.64 12.28
N ARG A 80 -4.17 -16.82 12.39
CA ARG A 80 -4.58 -15.88 11.35
C ARG A 80 -3.47 -14.89 10.98
N GLU A 81 -2.78 -14.31 11.96
CA GLU A 81 -1.68 -13.38 11.66
C GLU A 81 -0.47 -14.09 11.04
N ARG A 82 -0.25 -15.37 11.40
CA ARG A 82 0.71 -16.25 10.70
C ARG A 82 0.31 -16.50 9.25
N GLU A 83 -0.97 -16.75 8.97
CA GLU A 83 -1.50 -16.97 7.62
C GLU A 83 -1.26 -15.75 6.71
N LEU A 84 -1.41 -14.52 7.23
CA LEU A 84 -1.05 -13.32 6.47
C LEU A 84 0.43 -13.31 6.08
N ILE A 85 1.32 -13.62 7.04
CA ILE A 85 2.77 -13.66 6.79
C ILE A 85 3.09 -14.69 5.70
N GLU A 86 2.53 -15.89 5.81
CA GLU A 86 2.73 -16.98 4.85
C GLU A 86 2.17 -16.63 3.47
N THR A 87 1.00 -16.01 3.41
CA THR A 87 0.38 -15.51 2.18
C THR A 87 1.28 -14.50 1.48
N LEU A 88 1.86 -13.54 2.21
CA LEU A 88 2.77 -12.55 1.63
C LEU A 88 4.11 -13.18 1.23
N ALA A 89 4.64 -14.12 2.02
CA ALA A 89 5.90 -14.79 1.73
C ALA A 89 5.83 -15.63 0.45
N ALA A 90 4.72 -16.37 0.25
CA ALA A 90 4.48 -17.20 -0.93
C ALA A 90 4.39 -16.38 -2.23
N ARG A 91 4.16 -15.07 -2.13
CA ARG A 91 4.05 -14.17 -3.27
C ARG A 91 5.40 -13.61 -3.72
N HIS A 92 6.47 -13.76 -2.94
CA HIS A 92 7.81 -13.30 -3.28
C HIS A 92 7.85 -11.82 -3.71
N PHE A 93 7.36 -10.92 -2.85
CA PHE A 93 7.46 -9.49 -3.11
C PHE A 93 8.90 -8.99 -2.94
N ASP A 94 9.35 -8.20 -3.90
CA ASP A 94 10.65 -7.51 -3.84
C ASP A 94 10.56 -6.27 -2.94
N ALA A 95 9.39 -5.62 -2.94
CA ALA A 95 9.16 -4.37 -2.25
C ALA A 95 7.76 -4.24 -1.67
N ALA A 96 7.63 -3.52 -0.55
CA ALA A 96 6.39 -3.13 0.07
C ALA A 96 6.37 -1.62 0.35
N ILE A 97 5.35 -0.93 -0.15
CA ILE A 97 5.09 0.49 0.10
C ILE A 97 3.88 0.60 1.01
N ILE A 98 4.09 1.09 2.23
CA ILE A 98 3.10 1.12 3.30
C ILE A 98 2.54 2.53 3.42
N PHE A 99 1.29 2.71 3.01
CA PHE A 99 0.59 3.99 3.05
C PHE A 99 -0.31 4.06 4.28
N THR A 100 0.09 4.85 5.26
CA THR A 100 -0.67 5.11 6.49
C THR A 100 -1.21 6.54 6.53
N SER A 101 -2.32 6.75 7.26
CA SER A 101 -2.76 8.10 7.57
C SER A 101 -1.83 8.73 8.63
N PHE A 102 -1.99 10.03 8.88
CA PHE A 102 -1.13 10.77 9.81
C PHE A 102 -1.19 10.25 11.26
N SER A 103 -2.25 9.54 11.63
CA SER A 103 -2.49 8.98 12.96
C SER A 103 -2.14 7.49 13.06
N GLN A 104 -1.64 6.89 11.98
CA GLN A 104 -1.37 5.46 11.90
C GLN A 104 0.13 5.17 11.80
N SER A 105 0.55 4.12 12.49
CA SER A 105 1.93 3.64 12.44
C SER A 105 2.10 2.62 11.30
N PRO A 106 3.12 2.76 10.44
CA PRO A 106 3.43 1.77 9.41
C PRO A 106 4.13 0.53 9.98
N HIS A 107 4.59 0.57 11.24
CA HIS A 107 5.49 -0.43 11.82
C HIS A 107 4.88 -1.82 12.01
N PRO A 108 3.62 -2.00 12.47
CA PRO A 108 3.03 -3.33 12.60
C PRO A 108 3.06 -4.10 11.29
N LEU A 109 2.66 -3.44 10.20
CA LEU A 109 2.67 -4.01 8.87
C LEU A 109 4.08 -4.11 8.28
N GLY A 110 4.96 -3.15 8.58
CA GLY A 110 6.38 -3.23 8.25
C GLY A 110 7.02 -4.49 8.83
N TYR A 111 6.63 -4.87 10.06
CA TYR A 111 7.09 -6.08 10.71
C TYR A 111 6.49 -7.35 10.10
N VAL A 112 5.20 -7.36 9.73
CA VAL A 112 4.60 -8.45 8.95
C VAL A 112 5.37 -8.65 7.62
N CYS A 113 5.66 -7.57 6.90
CA CYS A 113 6.43 -7.61 5.65
C CYS A 113 7.87 -8.10 5.87
N TYR A 114 8.51 -7.70 6.99
CA TYR A 114 9.82 -8.19 7.39
C TYR A 114 9.81 -9.70 7.62
N LEU A 115 8.83 -10.21 8.37
CA LEU A 115 8.66 -11.64 8.63
C LEU A 115 8.31 -12.44 7.37
N ALA A 116 7.63 -11.81 6.41
CA ALA A 116 7.35 -12.39 5.10
C ALA A 116 8.58 -12.38 4.15
N GLY A 117 9.72 -11.83 4.59
CA GLY A 117 10.96 -11.83 3.81
C GLY A 117 11.05 -10.75 2.73
N ILE A 118 10.18 -9.74 2.74
CA ILE A 118 10.17 -8.65 1.74
C ILE A 118 11.34 -7.71 2.03
N PRO A 119 12.37 -7.57 1.16
CA PRO A 119 13.60 -6.86 1.51
C PRO A 119 13.47 -5.32 1.50
N LEU A 120 12.70 -4.76 0.55
CA LEU A 120 12.45 -3.32 0.47
C LEU A 120 11.10 -2.99 1.13
N ARG A 121 11.12 -2.16 2.18
CA ARG A 121 9.93 -1.84 2.98
C ARG A 121 9.97 -0.35 3.30
N ALA A 122 9.13 0.43 2.63
CA ALA A 122 9.04 1.87 2.81
C ALA A 122 7.74 2.24 3.53
N GLY A 123 7.86 3.24 4.40
CA GLY A 123 6.74 3.82 5.12
C GLY A 123 7.15 5.16 5.71
N GLU A 124 6.17 5.93 6.14
CA GLU A 124 6.39 7.21 6.79
C GLU A 124 5.95 7.11 8.26
N SER A 125 6.81 7.49 9.19
CA SER A 125 6.50 7.44 10.63
C SER A 125 7.00 8.67 11.38
N LYS A 126 6.28 9.04 12.44
CA LYS A 126 6.72 10.00 13.46
C LYS A 126 7.37 9.30 14.66
N GLU A 127 7.27 7.98 14.71
CA GLU A 127 7.74 7.12 15.79
C GLU A 127 9.06 6.45 15.38
N PHE A 128 9.83 5.97 16.36
CA PHE A 128 10.98 5.12 16.08
C PHE A 128 10.55 3.66 15.97
N GLY A 129 10.69 3.05 14.79
CA GLY A 129 10.33 1.65 14.53
C GLY A 129 11.51 0.67 14.44
N GLY A 130 12.73 1.12 14.72
CA GLY A 130 13.94 0.31 14.48
C GLY A 130 14.12 -0.03 13.00
N ALA A 131 14.44 -1.30 12.70
CA ALA A 131 14.77 -1.75 11.34
C ALA A 131 13.60 -2.45 10.61
N VAL A 132 12.37 -2.40 11.16
CA VAL A 132 11.21 -3.06 10.54
C VAL A 132 10.89 -2.46 9.17
N LEU A 133 11.11 -1.16 8.98
CA LEU A 133 11.17 -0.53 7.66
C LEU A 133 12.64 -0.46 7.22
N SER A 134 12.94 -0.88 6.00
CA SER A 134 14.29 -0.65 5.44
C SER A 134 14.47 0.80 4.96
N HIS A 135 13.37 1.52 4.77
CA HIS A 135 13.31 2.80 4.10
C HIS A 135 12.26 3.71 4.76
N GLU A 136 12.53 4.12 5.99
CA GLU A 136 11.61 5.00 6.73
C GLU A 136 11.80 6.48 6.35
N LEU A 137 10.70 7.13 6.00
CA LEU A 137 10.65 8.59 5.92
C LEU A 137 10.18 9.15 7.26
N ARG A 138 10.80 10.25 7.68
CA ARG A 138 10.28 11.05 8.79
C ARG A 138 8.92 11.62 8.41
N GLY A 139 8.01 11.59 9.38
CA GLY A 139 6.68 12.15 9.29
C GLY A 139 6.66 13.59 8.77
N ALA A 140 5.80 13.85 7.80
CA ALA A 140 5.49 15.18 7.30
C ALA A 140 4.49 15.91 8.24
N PRO A 141 4.42 17.26 8.18
CA PRO A 141 3.46 18.06 8.94
C PRO A 141 2.02 17.58 8.75
N ASP A 142 1.17 17.69 9.77
CA ASP A 142 -0.19 17.13 9.76
C ASP A 142 -1.12 17.80 8.76
N GLU A 143 -0.83 19.05 8.42
CA GLU A 143 -1.56 19.85 7.45
C GLU A 143 -1.31 19.40 6.00
N MET A 144 -0.30 18.56 5.77
CA MET A 144 -0.02 18.01 4.45
C MET A 144 -1.16 17.11 3.99
N HIS A 145 -1.71 17.44 2.82
CA HIS A 145 -2.79 16.68 2.20
C HIS A 145 -2.38 15.22 1.95
N GLN A 146 -3.29 14.28 2.20
CA GLN A 146 -2.96 12.84 2.15
C GLN A 146 -2.41 12.37 0.81
N ALA A 147 -2.96 12.87 -0.31
CA ALA A 147 -2.45 12.53 -1.64
C ALA A 147 -1.00 13.01 -1.87
N GLU A 148 -0.59 14.11 -1.23
CA GLU A 148 0.77 14.62 -1.32
C GLU A 148 1.73 13.78 -0.47
N ARG A 149 1.27 13.34 0.71
CA ARG A 149 2.03 12.44 1.60
C ARG A 149 2.31 11.09 0.93
N THR A 150 1.32 10.51 0.25
CA THR A 150 1.49 9.24 -0.47
C THR A 150 2.43 9.38 -1.67
N LEU A 151 2.33 10.49 -2.41
CA LEU A 151 3.24 10.80 -3.52
C LEU A 151 4.68 10.99 -3.04
N ARG A 152 4.90 11.75 -1.97
CA ARG A 152 6.22 11.94 -1.36
C ARG A 152 6.91 10.61 -1.05
N LEU A 153 6.16 9.63 -0.51
CA LEU A 153 6.71 8.32 -0.16
C LEU A 153 7.29 7.59 -1.38
N VAL A 154 6.59 7.61 -2.51
CA VAL A 154 7.05 6.94 -3.74
C VAL A 154 8.11 7.74 -4.49
N GLU A 155 8.01 9.07 -4.50
CA GLU A 155 8.99 9.96 -5.15
C GLU A 155 10.38 9.85 -4.50
N MET A 156 10.43 9.73 -3.18
CA MET A 156 11.68 9.48 -2.46
C MET A 156 12.33 8.13 -2.79
N ARG A 157 11.60 7.20 -3.42
CA ARG A 157 12.09 5.91 -3.92
C ARG A 157 12.40 5.91 -5.43
N GLY A 158 12.34 7.08 -6.06
CA GLY A 158 12.69 7.26 -7.47
C GLY A 158 11.51 7.17 -8.45
N PHE A 159 10.31 6.81 -7.98
CA PHE A 159 9.10 6.78 -8.81
C PHE A 159 8.62 8.21 -9.11
N ARG A 160 8.47 8.57 -10.38
CA ARG A 160 8.15 9.95 -10.79
C ARG A 160 6.66 10.11 -11.06
N ALA A 161 6.00 11.00 -10.30
CA ALA A 161 4.60 11.35 -10.54
C ALA A 161 4.49 12.45 -11.59
N ARG A 162 4.13 12.08 -12.82
CA ARG A 162 3.92 13.04 -13.93
C ARG A 162 2.58 13.77 -13.82
N ASP A 163 1.58 13.07 -13.32
CA ASP A 163 0.26 13.62 -13.00
C ASP A 163 -0.04 13.35 -11.52
N ARG A 164 -0.43 14.39 -10.77
CA ARG A 164 -0.73 14.33 -9.34
C ARG A 164 -2.23 14.26 -9.05
N ARG A 165 -3.09 14.36 -10.07
CA ARG A 165 -4.55 14.38 -9.90
C ARG A 165 -5.07 13.01 -9.49
N LEU A 166 -6.05 13.00 -8.60
CA LEU A 166 -6.84 11.81 -8.31
C LEU A 166 -7.64 11.42 -9.56
N MET A 167 -7.56 10.15 -9.94
CA MET A 167 -8.30 9.58 -11.06
C MET A 167 -8.84 8.22 -10.67
N VAL A 168 -10.07 7.96 -11.06
CA VAL A 168 -10.72 6.65 -10.97
C VAL A 168 -11.16 6.22 -12.37
N ALA A 169 -10.97 4.94 -12.68
CA ALA A 169 -11.54 4.34 -13.88
C ALA A 169 -12.88 3.70 -13.52
N PHE A 170 -13.92 3.94 -14.31
CA PHE A 170 -15.17 3.19 -14.17
C PHE A 170 -15.13 2.01 -15.14
N PRO A 171 -15.27 0.76 -14.65
CA PRO A 171 -15.45 -0.40 -15.49
C PRO A 171 -16.63 -0.20 -16.44
N ASP A 172 -16.55 -0.74 -17.65
CA ASP A 172 -17.57 -0.54 -18.68
C ASP A 172 -18.96 -1.01 -18.23
N GLU A 173 -19.02 -2.07 -17.42
CA GLU A 173 -20.27 -2.57 -16.81
C GLU A 173 -20.94 -1.56 -15.87
N ALA A 174 -20.16 -0.72 -15.17
CA ALA A 174 -20.70 0.32 -14.29
C ALA A 174 -21.19 1.56 -15.05
N ARG A 175 -20.74 1.76 -16.29
CA ARG A 175 -21.22 2.86 -17.15
C ARG A 175 -22.61 2.58 -17.71
N ALA A 176 -22.98 1.32 -17.88
CA ALA A 176 -24.28 0.92 -18.44
C ALA A 176 -25.46 1.16 -17.50
N THR A 177 -25.24 1.17 -16.18
CA THR A 177 -26.30 1.34 -15.16
C THR A 177 -26.57 2.81 -14.81
N ALA A 178 -25.78 3.73 -15.34
CA ALA A 178 -25.88 5.18 -15.07
C ALA A 178 -26.47 5.99 -16.25
N ALA A 179 -26.88 5.30 -17.32
CA ALA A 179 -27.56 5.86 -18.49
C ALA A 179 -29.05 5.50 -18.46
#